data_AF-A0A7S2M7A0-F1
#
_entry.id   AF-A0A7S2M7A0-F1
#
_cell.length_a   1.000
_cell.length_b   1.000
_cell.length_c   1.000
_cell.angle_alpha   90.00
_cell.angle_beta   90.00
_cell.angle_gamma   90.00
#
_symmetry.space_group_name_H-M   'P 1'
#
loop_
_entity.id
_entity.type
_entity.pdbx_description
1 polymer ?
#
loop_
_entity_poly.entity_id
_entity_poly.type
_entity_poly.pdbx_seq_one_letter_code
_entity_poly.pdbx_strand_id
1 'polypeptide(L)'
;MNNVIANIPLRCIGENGMGTKYAEFSCIFPTLGKTYMPFEKYYDPVSVLKYMQESPMIPIWACIIYVVGIMAGRAYFSKRDPLSWRRVLAAWNFGLSLFSWIGAFRTAPQLYYNLTTYTLRDNLCDDPAALYGSGSTGLWVQLFILSKFPELFDTLFIVVHKK
;
A
#
# COMPACT_ATOMS: atom_id res chain seq x y z
N MET A 1 -2.85 -13.52 -25.36
CA MET A 1 -3.32 -12.12 -25.24
C MET A 1 -4.07 -12.03 -23.92
N ASN A 2 -3.63 -11.19 -22.99
CA ASN A 2 -4.27 -11.08 -21.68
C ASN A 2 -5.73 -10.63 -21.85
N ASN A 3 -6.68 -11.47 -21.45
CA ASN A 3 -8.12 -11.20 -21.53
C ASN A 3 -8.50 -9.89 -20.80
N VAL A 4 -7.67 -9.49 -19.84
CA VAL A 4 -7.79 -8.27 -19.03
C VAL A 4 -7.93 -7.00 -19.88
N ILE A 5 -7.22 -6.90 -21.01
CA ILE A 5 -7.09 -5.66 -21.79
C ILE A 5 -7.99 -5.66 -23.03
N ALA A 6 -8.63 -6.79 -23.36
CA ALA A 6 -9.36 -6.98 -24.61
C ALA A 6 -10.55 -6.01 -24.79
N ASN A 7 -11.18 -5.58 -23.68
CA ASN A 7 -12.36 -4.72 -23.69
C ASN A 7 -12.08 -3.27 -23.26
N ILE A 8 -10.81 -2.87 -23.13
CA ILE A 8 -10.42 -1.54 -22.63
C ILE A 8 -10.07 -0.61 -23.80
N PRO A 9 -10.53 0.66 -23.79
CA PRO A 9 -10.14 1.64 -24.81
C PRO A 9 -8.63 1.84 -24.86
N LEU A 10 -8.03 1.86 -26.06
CA LEU A 10 -6.58 2.02 -26.27
C LEU A 10 -5.99 3.24 -25.53
N ARG A 11 -6.74 4.33 -25.42
CA ARG A 11 -6.34 5.55 -24.70
C ARG A 11 -6.14 5.38 -23.19
N CYS A 12 -6.68 4.30 -22.61
CA CYS A 12 -6.63 4.00 -21.18
C CYS A 12 -5.68 2.84 -20.86
N ILE A 13 -4.89 2.40 -21.85
CA ILE A 13 -3.88 1.36 -21.66
C ILE A 13 -2.56 2.04 -21.36
N GLY A 14 -2.01 1.76 -20.18
CA GLY A 14 -0.65 2.15 -19.81
C GLY A 14 0.33 1.00 -20.01
N GLU A 15 1.62 1.31 -20.03
CA GLU A 15 2.71 0.34 -20.01
C GLU A 15 3.65 0.72 -18.87
N ASN A 16 3.99 -0.25 -18.01
CA ASN A 16 4.87 -0.02 -16.87
C ASN A 16 6.35 -0.26 -17.25
N GLY A 17 7.28 0.01 -16.34
CA GLY A 17 8.72 -0.16 -16.58
C GLY A 17 9.20 -1.60 -16.81
N MET A 18 8.31 -2.61 -16.76
CA MET A 18 8.59 -4.00 -17.12
C MET A 18 8.06 -4.37 -18.52
N GLY A 19 7.40 -3.43 -19.21
CA GLY A 19 6.73 -3.70 -20.48
C GLY A 19 5.37 -4.39 -20.32
N THR A 20 4.84 -4.51 -19.10
CA THR A 20 3.51 -5.06 -18.85
C THR A 20 2.47 -3.99 -19.13
N LYS A 21 1.56 -4.29 -20.04
CA LYS A 21 0.40 -3.44 -20.33
C LYS A 21 -0.65 -3.58 -19.24
N TYR A 22 -1.20 -2.47 -18.80
CA TYR A 22 -2.21 -2.44 -17.74
C TYR A 22 -3.35 -1.48 -18.06
N ALA A 23 -4.45 -1.69 -17.35
CA ALA A 23 -5.66 -0.90 -17.40
C ALA A 23 -5.56 0.32 -16.47
N GLU A 24 -5.51 1.55 -16.99
CA GLU A 24 -5.54 2.74 -16.13
C GLU A 24 -6.95 3.02 -15.64
N PHE A 25 -7.24 2.60 -14.41
CA PHE A 25 -8.58 2.67 -13.83
C PHE A 25 -9.15 4.09 -13.75
N SER A 26 -8.30 5.09 -13.49
CA SER A 26 -8.72 6.49 -13.47
C SER A 26 -9.21 7.00 -14.84
N CYS A 27 -8.78 6.35 -15.93
CA CYS A 27 -9.22 6.64 -17.29
C CYS A 27 -10.51 5.88 -17.67
N ILE A 28 -10.66 4.64 -17.19
CA ILE A 28 -11.85 3.81 -17.43
C ILE A 28 -13.08 4.42 -16.75
N PHE A 29 -12.92 4.91 -15.52
CA PHE A 29 -13.99 5.54 -14.74
C PHE A 29 -13.71 7.03 -14.55
N PRO A 30 -14.07 7.91 -15.51
CA PRO A 30 -13.72 9.33 -15.48
C PRO A 30 -14.34 10.09 -14.29
N THR A 31 -15.49 9.64 -13.78
CA THR A 31 -16.12 10.20 -12.57
C THR A 31 -15.23 10.02 -11.34
N LEU A 32 -14.71 8.79 -11.15
CA LEU A 32 -13.77 8.49 -10.08
C LEU A 32 -12.39 9.10 -10.37
N GLY A 33 -11.97 9.10 -11.64
CA GLY A 33 -10.73 9.69 -12.15
C GLY A 33 -10.54 11.19 -11.83
N LYS A 34 -11.64 11.93 -11.62
CA LYS A 34 -11.60 13.34 -11.14
C LYS A 34 -11.10 13.47 -9.71
N THR A 35 -11.28 12.43 -8.90
CA THR A 35 -10.81 12.44 -7.51
C THR A 35 -9.31 12.15 -7.41
N TYR A 36 -8.70 11.53 -8.44
CA TYR A 36 -7.26 11.22 -8.47
C TYR A 36 -6.45 12.46 -8.87
N MET A 37 -5.35 12.66 -8.16
CA MET A 37 -4.35 13.68 -8.42
C MET A 37 -3.48 13.31 -9.62
N PRO A 38 -2.84 14.28 -10.30
CA PRO A 38 -2.06 14.03 -11.51
C PRO A 38 -0.89 13.04 -11.31
N PHE A 39 -0.24 13.07 -10.14
CA PHE A 39 0.89 12.17 -9.86
C PHE A 39 0.46 10.72 -9.58
N GLU A 40 -0.81 10.49 -9.22
CA GLU A 40 -1.32 9.14 -8.98
C GLU A 40 -1.52 8.42 -10.33
N LYS A 41 -1.86 9.16 -11.39
CA LYS A 41 -2.23 8.61 -12.69
C LYS A 41 -1.02 8.05 -13.42
N TYR A 42 -1.19 6.88 -14.03
CA TYR A 42 -0.14 6.20 -14.79
C TYR A 42 1.16 5.99 -13.98
N TYR A 43 1.05 5.85 -12.65
CA TYR A 43 2.19 5.58 -11.80
C TYR A 43 2.89 4.28 -12.17
N ASP A 44 4.22 4.30 -12.21
CA ASP A 44 5.06 3.13 -12.46
C ASP A 44 5.63 2.59 -11.12
N PRO A 45 5.14 1.44 -10.63
CA PRO A 45 5.61 0.85 -9.37
C PRO A 45 6.87 -0.01 -9.54
N VAL A 46 7.34 -0.21 -10.78
CA VAL A 46 8.40 -1.17 -11.09
C VAL A 46 9.72 -0.84 -10.40
N SER A 47 10.10 0.42 -10.32
CA SER A 47 11.36 0.82 -9.68
C SER A 47 11.39 0.44 -8.20
N VAL A 48 10.29 0.67 -7.48
CA VAL A 48 10.19 0.36 -6.05
C VAL A 48 10.04 -1.14 -5.86
N LEU A 49 9.28 -1.83 -6.73
CA LEU A 49 9.19 -3.28 -6.72
C LEU A 49 10.56 -3.95 -6.88
N LYS A 50 11.36 -3.52 -7.87
CA LYS A 50 12.72 -4.03 -8.08
C LYS A 50 13.60 -3.78 -6.86
N TYR A 51 13.53 -2.59 -6.28
CA TYR A 51 14.27 -2.28 -5.05
C TYR A 51 13.91 -3.21 -3.89
N MET A 52 12.61 -3.47 -3.69
CA MET A 52 12.13 -4.40 -2.66
C MET A 52 12.60 -5.84 -2.91
N GLN A 53 12.66 -6.27 -4.17
CA GLN A 53 13.16 -7.60 -4.56
C GLN A 53 14.68 -7.73 -4.39
N GLU A 54 15.44 -6.68 -4.70
CA GLU A 54 16.90 -6.65 -4.55
C GLU A 54 17.35 -6.58 -3.10
N SER A 55 16.50 -6.04 -2.21
CA SER A 55 16.83 -5.81 -0.81
C SER A 55 15.92 -6.57 0.17
N PRO A 56 15.85 -7.92 0.12
CA PRO A 56 14.97 -8.72 0.98
C PRO A 56 15.37 -8.68 2.46
N MET A 57 16.59 -8.21 2.77
CA MET A 57 17.09 -8.10 4.14
C MET A 57 16.50 -6.91 4.91
N ILE A 58 15.99 -5.88 4.22
CA ILE A 58 15.41 -4.68 4.87
C ILE A 58 14.26 -5.02 5.83
N PRO A 59 13.23 -5.79 5.43
CA PRO A 59 12.14 -6.15 6.36
C PRO A 59 12.64 -6.99 7.54
N ILE A 60 13.62 -7.88 7.32
CA ILE A 60 14.20 -8.69 8.39
C ILE A 60 14.89 -7.80 9.43
N TRP A 61 15.73 -6.87 8.97
CA TRP A 61 16.39 -5.91 9.86
C TRP A 61 15.40 -5.00 10.58
N ALA A 62 14.35 -4.54 9.91
CA ALA A 62 13.29 -3.76 10.54
C ALA A 62 12.62 -4.53 11.69
N CYS A 63 12.30 -5.81 11.50
CA CYS A 63 11.74 -6.67 12.55
C CYS A 63 12.73 -6.89 13.71
N ILE A 64 14.02 -7.11 13.43
CA ILE A 64 15.05 -7.27 14.48
C ILE A 64 15.15 -5.99 15.30
N ILE A 65 15.30 -4.83 14.65
CA ILE A 65 15.38 -3.52 15.30
C ILE A 65 14.14 -3.27 16.14
N TYR A 66 12.96 -3.63 15.62
CA TYR A 66 11.70 -3.52 16.33
C TYR A 66 11.66 -4.35 17.63
N VAL A 67 12.03 -5.64 17.57
CA VAL A 67 12.07 -6.51 18.76
C VAL A 67 13.08 -6.01 19.79
N VAL A 68 14.28 -5.65 19.34
CA VAL A 68 15.32 -5.08 20.22
C VAL A 68 14.84 -3.77 20.85
N GLY A 69 14.18 -2.91 20.07
CA GLY A 69 13.59 -1.64 20.53
C GLY A 69 12.54 -1.85 21.61
N ILE A 70 11.68 -2.86 21.49
CA ILE A 70 10.70 -3.22 22.53
C ILE A 70 11.40 -3.68 23.81
N MET A 71 12.38 -4.58 23.71
CA MET A 71 13.11 -5.09 24.87
C MET A 71 13.84 -3.96 25.62
N ALA A 72 14.54 -3.12 24.87
CA ALA A 72 15.26 -1.96 25.41
C ALA A 72 14.28 -0.94 26.03
N GLY A 73 13.18 -0.64 25.34
CA GLY A 73 12.14 0.26 25.83
C GLY A 73 11.53 -0.23 27.15
N ARG A 74 11.18 -1.52 27.25
CA ARG A 74 10.65 -2.10 28.50
C ARG A 74 11.65 -2.02 29.65
N ALA A 75 12.93 -2.33 29.40
CA ALA A 75 13.97 -2.24 30.41
C ALA A 75 14.19 -0.79 30.89
N TYR A 76 14.17 0.17 29.96
CA TYR A 76 14.34 1.59 30.24
C TYR A 76 13.16 2.17 31.04
N PHE A 77 11.94 1.87 30.63
CA PHE A 77 10.73 2.33 31.32
C PHE A 77 10.47 1.58 32.62
N SER A 78 11.06 0.41 32.86
CA SER A 78 10.92 -0.33 34.14
C SER A 78 11.18 0.56 35.37
N LYS A 79 12.19 1.43 35.29
CA LYS A 79 12.62 2.29 36.41
C LYS A 79 12.06 3.73 36.37
N ARG A 80 11.21 4.09 35.40
CA ARG A 80 10.71 5.46 35.20
C ARG A 80 9.21 5.54 35.10
N ASP A 81 8.61 6.69 35.37
CA ASP A 81 7.17 6.87 35.23
C ASP A 81 6.71 6.83 33.76
N PRO A 82 5.47 6.37 33.50
CA PRO A 82 4.95 6.28 32.15
C PRO A 82 4.79 7.68 31.54
N LEU A 83 5.25 7.88 30.30
CA LEU A 83 4.97 9.11 29.58
C LEU A 83 3.57 9.04 28.96
N SER A 84 2.78 10.09 29.18
CA SER A 84 1.39 10.18 28.68
C SER A 84 1.32 10.88 27.32
N TRP A 85 1.82 10.24 26.27
CA TRP A 85 1.74 10.72 24.89
C TRP A 85 0.39 10.42 24.20
N ARG A 86 -0.71 10.50 24.95
CA ARG A 86 -2.05 10.14 24.47
C ARG A 86 -2.48 10.94 23.23
N ARG A 87 -2.15 12.24 23.17
CA ARG A 87 -2.49 13.10 22.01
C ARG A 87 -1.72 12.70 20.76
N VAL A 88 -0.45 12.35 20.90
CA VAL A 88 0.40 11.90 19.79
C VAL A 88 -0.10 10.55 19.28
N LEU A 89 -0.40 9.62 20.18
CA LEU A 89 -0.97 8.32 19.83
C LEU A 89 -2.34 8.46 19.12
N ALA A 90 -3.21 9.35 19.61
CA ALA A 90 -4.49 9.63 18.97
C ALA A 90 -4.32 10.21 17.56
N ALA A 91 -3.40 11.17 17.38
CA ALA A 91 -3.10 11.74 16.08
C ALA A 91 -2.49 10.70 15.11
N TRP A 92 -1.62 9.82 15.62
CA TRP A 92 -1.03 8.71 14.85
C TRP A 92 -2.10 7.73 14.37
N ASN A 93 -2.95 7.24 15.28
CA ASN A 93 -4.03 6.32 14.94
C ASN A 93 -5.05 6.93 13.99
N PHE A 94 -5.36 8.23 14.15
CA PHE A 94 -6.20 8.96 13.21
C PHE A 94 -5.54 9.04 11.82
N GLY A 95 -4.24 9.33 11.75
CA GLY A 95 -3.48 9.34 10.51
C GLY A 95 -3.48 7.98 9.79
N LEU A 96 -3.24 6.89 10.52
CA LEU A 96 -3.30 5.52 9.97
C LEU A 96 -4.71 5.15 9.50
N SER A 97 -5.74 5.56 10.25
CA SER A 97 -7.14 5.34 9.86
C SER A 97 -7.50 6.10 8.59
N LEU A 98 -7.12 7.37 8.49
CA LEU A 98 -7.35 8.18 7.29
C LEU A 98 -6.59 7.62 6.08
N PHE A 99 -5.33 7.24 6.26
CA PHE A 99 -4.53 6.59 5.22
C PHE A 99 -5.19 5.30 4.72
N SER A 100 -5.64 4.45 5.64
CA SER A 100 -6.34 3.20 5.31
C SER A 100 -7.67 3.46 4.58
N TRP A 101 -8.41 4.48 5.00
CA TRP A 101 -9.67 4.87 4.35
C TRP A 101 -9.45 5.38 2.91
N ILE A 102 -8.44 6.22 2.68
CA ILE A 102 -8.10 6.69 1.34
C ILE A 102 -7.61 5.53 0.47
N GLY A 103 -6.72 4.67 1.00
CA GLY A 103 -6.25 3.47 0.30
C GLY A 103 -7.40 2.54 -0.11
N ALA A 104 -8.35 2.29 0.80
CA ALA A 104 -9.56 1.53 0.50
C ALA A 104 -10.42 2.21 -0.57
N PHE A 105 -10.67 3.52 -0.47
CA PHE A 105 -11.43 4.27 -1.47
C PHE A 105 -10.80 4.19 -2.88
N ARG A 106 -9.47 4.11 -2.94
CA ARG A 106 -8.68 4.06 -4.19
C ARG A 106 -8.55 2.67 -4.79
N THR A 107 -8.64 1.62 -3.97
CA THR A 107 -8.41 0.23 -4.39
C THR A 107 -9.69 -0.62 -4.43
N ALA A 108 -10.65 -0.35 -3.55
CA ALA A 108 -11.90 -1.12 -3.47
C ALA A 108 -12.76 -1.06 -4.75
N PRO A 109 -12.89 0.10 -5.44
CA PRO A 109 -13.65 0.13 -6.69
C PRO A 109 -12.97 -0.68 -7.81
N GLN A 110 -11.63 -0.68 -7.87
CA GLN A 110 -10.87 -1.52 -8.81
C GLN A 110 -11.10 -3.01 -8.49
N LEU A 111 -11.05 -3.38 -7.21
CA LEU A 111 -11.31 -4.75 -6.78
C LEU A 111 -12.74 -5.19 -7.17
N TYR A 112 -13.74 -4.35 -6.90
CA TYR A 112 -15.12 -4.62 -7.29
C TYR A 112 -15.29 -4.78 -8.80
N TYR A 113 -14.64 -3.91 -9.58
CA TYR A 113 -14.63 -4.01 -11.04
C TYR A 113 -14.00 -5.31 -11.53
N ASN A 114 -12.85 -5.68 -10.99
CA ASN A 114 -12.13 -6.89 -11.38
C ASN A 114 -12.93 -8.17 -11.04
N LEU A 115 -13.59 -8.21 -9.88
CA LEU A 115 -14.42 -9.34 -9.44
C LEU A 115 -15.72 -9.50 -10.24
N THR A 116 -16.26 -8.41 -10.80
CA THR A 116 -17.50 -8.44 -11.58
C THR A 116 -17.27 -8.60 -13.08
N THR A 117 -16.09 -8.23 -13.57
CA THR A 117 -15.74 -8.23 -15.00
C THR A 117 -14.98 -9.49 -15.42
N TYR A 118 -14.07 -9.98 -14.58
CA TYR A 118 -13.21 -11.12 -14.91
C TYR A 118 -13.63 -12.37 -14.13
N THR A 119 -13.28 -13.54 -14.65
CA THR A 119 -13.53 -14.78 -13.91
C THR A 119 -12.62 -14.85 -12.68
N LEU A 120 -12.99 -15.66 -11.68
CA LEU A 120 -12.13 -15.86 -10.50
C LEU A 120 -10.76 -16.43 -10.87
N ARG A 121 -10.69 -17.27 -11.92
CA ARG A 121 -9.43 -17.81 -12.41
C ARG A 121 -8.53 -16.70 -12.95
N ASP A 122 -9.07 -15.81 -13.77
CA ASP A 122 -8.30 -14.72 -14.35
C ASP A 122 -7.80 -13.76 -13.25
N ASN A 123 -8.66 -13.43 -12.27
CA ASN A 123 -8.29 -12.59 -11.12
C ASN A 123 -7.13 -13.16 -10.28
N LEU A 124 -7.00 -14.49 -10.21
CA LEU A 124 -6.01 -15.17 -9.36
C LEU A 124 -4.76 -15.63 -10.12
N CYS A 125 -4.89 -15.90 -11.43
CA CYS A 125 -3.83 -16.51 -12.23
C CYS A 125 -3.19 -15.56 -13.24
N ASP A 126 -3.84 -14.44 -13.59
CA ASP A 126 -3.22 -13.44 -14.46
C ASP A 126 -2.20 -12.58 -13.71
N ASP A 127 -1.34 -11.91 -14.49
CA ASP A 127 -0.29 -11.05 -13.95
C ASP A 127 -0.87 -9.93 -13.05
N PRO A 128 -0.52 -9.91 -11.75
CA PRO A 128 -1.02 -8.89 -10.83
C PRO A 128 -0.58 -7.48 -11.25
N ALA A 129 0.56 -7.32 -11.94
CA ALA A 129 1.00 -6.04 -12.46
C ALA A 129 0.03 -5.48 -13.51
N ALA A 130 -0.66 -6.34 -14.26
CA ALA A 130 -1.66 -5.92 -15.25
C ALA A 130 -3.04 -5.61 -14.61
N LEU A 131 -3.39 -6.31 -13.53
CA LEU A 131 -4.73 -6.25 -12.90
C LEU A 131 -4.90 -5.14 -11.86
N TYR A 132 -3.96 -4.98 -10.93
CA TYR A 132 -4.09 -4.04 -9.80
C TYR A 132 -2.76 -3.42 -9.36
N GLY A 133 -1.64 -3.99 -9.80
CA GLY A 133 -0.30 -3.61 -9.40
C GLY A 133 0.35 -2.51 -10.23
N SER A 134 -0.37 -1.82 -11.12
CA SER A 134 0.14 -0.70 -11.92
C SER A 134 -0.84 0.49 -11.96
N GLY A 135 -0.36 1.65 -12.41
CA GLY A 135 -1.17 2.85 -12.55
C GLY A 135 -1.64 3.41 -11.22
N SER A 136 -2.78 4.12 -11.24
CA SER A 136 -3.33 4.76 -10.04
C SER A 136 -3.57 3.81 -8.88
N THR A 137 -4.06 2.60 -9.13
CA THR A 137 -4.29 1.59 -8.09
C THR A 137 -2.97 1.05 -7.56
N GLY A 138 -2.00 0.80 -8.45
CA GLY A 138 -0.67 0.28 -8.09
C GLY A 138 0.08 1.17 -7.10
N LEU A 139 -0.04 2.50 -7.23
CA LEU A 139 0.51 3.45 -6.27
C LEU A 139 -0.02 3.20 -4.85
N TRP A 140 -1.34 3.09 -4.68
CA TRP A 140 -1.94 2.90 -3.36
C TRP A 140 -1.66 1.52 -2.77
N VAL A 141 -1.61 0.50 -3.62
CA VAL A 141 -1.19 -0.85 -3.20
C VAL A 141 0.25 -0.82 -2.69
N GLN A 142 1.16 -0.17 -3.42
CA GLN A 142 2.55 -0.03 -3.01
C GLN A 142 2.70 0.78 -1.72
N LEU A 143 2.00 1.90 -1.58
CA LEU A 143 2.02 2.70 -0.35
C LEU A 143 1.49 1.90 0.84
N PHE A 144 0.45 1.09 0.65
CA PHE A 144 -0.10 0.22 1.70
C PHE A 144 0.90 -0.87 2.12
N ILE A 145 1.67 -1.43 1.18
CA ILE A 145 2.74 -2.38 1.51
C ILE A 145 3.83 -1.68 2.33
N LEU A 146 4.24 -0.48 1.92
CA LEU A 146 5.27 0.30 2.61
C LEU A 146 4.80 0.83 3.98
N SER A 147 3.49 1.00 4.21
CA SER A 147 2.95 1.48 5.49
C SER A 147 3.18 0.51 6.65
N LYS A 148 3.51 -0.76 6.38
CA LYS A 148 3.84 -1.75 7.42
C LYS A 148 5.08 -1.38 8.24
N PHE A 149 6.03 -0.66 7.66
CA PHE A 149 7.18 -0.16 8.40
C PHE A 149 6.78 0.91 9.44
N PRO A 150 6.03 1.97 9.09
CA PRO A 150 5.41 2.88 10.05
C PRO A 150 4.53 2.20 11.11
N GLU A 151 3.75 1.18 10.76
CA GLU A 151 2.87 0.49 11.72
C GLU A 151 3.65 -0.14 12.89
N LEU A 152 4.93 -0.50 12.71
CA LEU A 152 5.79 -0.99 13.79
C LEU A 152 6.00 0.03 14.92
N PHE A 153 5.79 1.33 14.66
CA PHE A 153 5.93 2.37 15.68
C PHE A 153 4.77 2.39 16.68
N ASP A 154 3.62 1.80 16.36
CA ASP A 154 2.45 1.77 17.27
C ASP A 154 2.80 1.13 18.63
N THR A 155 3.54 0.03 18.58
CA THR A 155 3.97 -0.72 19.77
C THR A 155 5.01 0.00 20.61
N LEU A 156 5.78 0.93 20.04
CA LEU A 156 6.67 1.78 20.82
C LEU A 156 5.88 2.71 21.73
N PHE A 157 4.74 3.25 21.25
CA PHE A 157 3.88 4.07 22.09
C PHE A 157 3.28 3.26 23.24
N ILE A 158 2.94 1.99 23.03
CA ILE A 158 2.46 1.09 24.10
C ILE A 158 3.52 0.94 25.20
N VAL A 159 4.77 0.64 24.81
CA VAL A 159 5.89 0.48 25.74
C VAL A 159 6.15 1.76 26.55
N VAL A 160 6.09 2.93 25.92
CA VAL A 160 6.28 4.25 26.58
C VAL A 160 5.18 4.53 27.61
N HIS A 161 3.96 4.08 27.35
CA HIS A 161 2.83 4.25 28.26
C HIS A 161 2.77 3.20 29.38
N LYS A 162 3.71 2.23 29.41
CA LYS A 162 3.68 1.06 30.32
C LYS A 162 2.36 0.29 30.28
N LYS A 163 1.73 0.22 29.11
CA LYS A 163 0.54 -0.61 28.89
C LYS A 163 0.91 -1.98 28.36
#